data_AF-A0A3D4A4L1-F1
#
_entry.id   AF-A0A3D4A4L1-F1
#
_cell.length_a   1.000
_cell.length_b   1.000
_cell.length_c   1.000
_cell.angle_alpha   90.00
_cell.angle_beta   90.00
_cell.angle_gamma   90.00
#
_symmetry.space_group_name_H-M   'P 1'
#
loop_
_entity.id
_entity.type
_entity.pdbx_description
1 polymer ?
#
loop_
_entity_poly.entity_id
_entity_poly.type
_entity_poly.pdbx_seq_one_letter_code
_entity_poly.pdbx_strand_id
1 'polypeptide(L)'
;TSNPALNPLASRSQKDVHGVIKIAQTGSREGIELEGSYSAVEVNEMVDTMKKLMTVRDLILTVNREYIRSASQADEYRTEPPFKLQGSYRNMNRIAEKVVPIMNDKELETLILSNYENDSQTLTSDTESNMLKIKEMMNLLSETEQQRWDDIKKAFVQAVKLKGIGSDDQTAALLLQLQDFSSGLQDIKDTISGGISKMSDQSEVAPESGGETAEALRLLAEELRAYTTGSVPVDTNQPVQRVAVMHKVPRSILDVMENQFDIMRGWLKPLMDVSQANQEGVSELKSAVEKCLTSYQQLLGELEDSDDIRGSDEEE
;
A
#
# COMPACT_ATOMS: atom_id res chain seq x y z
N THR A 1 -40.70 -17.78 -11.35
CA THR A 1 -39.29 -17.49 -11.65
C THR A 1 -39.25 -16.40 -12.70
N SER A 2 -38.26 -15.51 -12.68
CA SER A 2 -38.13 -14.47 -13.72
C SER A 2 -37.37 -14.96 -14.96
N ASN A 3 -36.77 -16.16 -14.92
CA ASN A 3 -36.06 -16.74 -16.05
C ASN A 3 -36.96 -17.72 -16.84
N PRO A 4 -37.18 -17.50 -18.15
CA PRO A 4 -38.04 -18.34 -18.99
C PRO A 4 -37.63 -19.81 -19.05
N ALA A 5 -36.32 -20.12 -19.03
CA ALA A 5 -35.82 -21.49 -19.13
C ALA A 5 -36.23 -22.35 -17.91
N LEU A 6 -36.57 -21.71 -16.78
CA LEU A 6 -36.99 -22.39 -15.55
C LEU A 6 -38.52 -22.44 -15.38
N ASN A 7 -39.30 -21.84 -16.29
CA ASN A 7 -40.77 -21.88 -16.23
C ASN A 7 -41.35 -23.31 -16.21
N PRO A 8 -40.81 -24.28 -16.98
CA PRO A 8 -41.28 -25.67 -16.94
C PRO A 8 -41.09 -26.36 -15.59
N LEU A 9 -40.09 -25.95 -14.78
CA LEU A 9 -39.89 -26.45 -13.42
C LEU A 9 -40.83 -25.77 -12.43
N ALA A 10 -40.94 -24.45 -12.53
CA ALA A 10 -41.71 -23.66 -11.58
C ALA A 10 -43.21 -24.01 -11.56
N SER A 11 -43.74 -24.53 -12.67
CA SER A 11 -45.16 -24.84 -12.84
C SER A 11 -45.55 -26.29 -12.55
N ARG A 12 -44.59 -27.21 -12.34
CA ARG A 12 -44.85 -28.66 -12.26
C ARG A 12 -44.66 -29.27 -10.88
N SER A 13 -43.41 -29.45 -10.42
CA SER A 13 -43.11 -30.16 -9.16
C SER A 13 -41.97 -29.52 -8.38
N GLN A 14 -42.15 -29.41 -7.06
CA GLN A 14 -41.07 -28.98 -6.15
C GLN A 14 -39.93 -29.99 -6.08
N LYS A 15 -40.22 -31.28 -6.24
CA LYS A 15 -39.20 -32.34 -6.27
C LYS A 15 -38.26 -32.14 -7.45
N ASP A 16 -38.80 -31.77 -8.60
CA ASP A 16 -38.01 -31.52 -9.82
C ASP A 16 -37.12 -30.28 -9.67
N VAL A 17 -37.62 -29.22 -9.02
CA VAL A 17 -36.83 -28.04 -8.67
C VAL A 17 -35.62 -28.45 -7.80
N HIS A 18 -35.85 -29.23 -6.75
CA HIS A 18 -34.78 -29.73 -5.89
C HIS A 18 -33.82 -30.66 -6.65
N GLY A 19 -34.33 -31.50 -7.55
CA GLY A 19 -33.54 -32.35 -8.42
C GLY A 19 -32.58 -31.55 -9.29
N VAL A 20 -33.09 -30.54 -10.01
CA VAL A 20 -32.26 -29.68 -10.87
C VAL A 20 -31.24 -28.87 -10.07
N ILE A 21 -31.61 -28.35 -8.90
CA ILE A 21 -30.65 -27.68 -8.00
C ILE A 21 -29.53 -28.64 -7.58
N LYS A 22 -29.86 -29.88 -7.21
CA LYS A 22 -28.88 -30.89 -6.80
C LYS A 22 -27.96 -31.30 -7.95
N ILE A 23 -28.49 -31.45 -9.17
CA ILE A 23 -27.67 -31.69 -10.37
C ILE A 23 -26.75 -30.50 -10.63
N ALA A 24 -27.25 -29.27 -10.52
CA ALA A 24 -26.45 -28.06 -10.71
C ALA A 24 -25.30 -27.95 -9.70
N GLN A 25 -25.55 -28.33 -8.44
CA GLN A 25 -24.55 -28.33 -7.36
C GLN A 25 -23.50 -29.42 -7.50
N THR A 26 -23.91 -30.65 -7.85
CA THR A 26 -23.04 -31.84 -7.82
C THR A 26 -22.43 -32.19 -9.17
N GLY A 27 -23.00 -31.67 -10.26
CA GLY A 27 -22.65 -32.07 -11.63
C GLY A 27 -23.10 -33.47 -12.01
N SER A 28 -23.71 -34.23 -11.09
CA SER A 28 -24.15 -35.61 -11.32
C SER A 28 -25.66 -35.72 -11.38
N ARG A 29 -26.13 -36.56 -12.32
CA ARG A 29 -27.53 -36.96 -12.43
C ARG A 29 -27.86 -38.23 -11.63
N GLU A 30 -26.86 -38.84 -11.03
CA GLU A 30 -27.00 -40.15 -10.39
C GLU A 30 -27.93 -40.08 -9.16
N GLY A 31 -28.90 -41.00 -9.12
CA GLY A 31 -29.89 -41.07 -8.04
C GLY A 31 -30.88 -39.90 -8.00
N ILE A 32 -31.02 -39.14 -9.10
CA ILE A 32 -31.98 -38.03 -9.20
C ILE A 32 -33.02 -38.38 -10.26
N GLU A 33 -34.23 -38.65 -9.80
CA GLU A 33 -35.39 -38.90 -10.67
C GLU A 33 -36.31 -37.67 -10.68
N LEU A 34 -36.58 -37.17 -11.88
CA LEU A 34 -37.54 -36.09 -12.12
C LEU A 34 -38.92 -36.71 -12.39
N GLU A 35 -39.96 -36.14 -11.80
CA GLU A 35 -41.37 -36.52 -11.99
C GLU A 35 -41.90 -36.02 -13.33
N GLY A 36 -41.45 -34.86 -13.78
CA GLY A 36 -41.82 -34.31 -15.08
C GLY A 36 -41.16 -35.05 -16.25
N SER A 37 -41.93 -35.26 -17.31
CA SER A 37 -41.41 -35.67 -18.60
C SER A 37 -40.70 -34.48 -19.27
N TYR A 38 -39.38 -34.43 -19.11
CA TYR A 38 -38.48 -33.46 -19.73
C TYR A 38 -37.56 -34.17 -20.72
N SER A 39 -37.29 -33.54 -21.86
CA SER A 39 -36.23 -33.99 -22.76
C SER A 39 -34.85 -33.75 -22.14
N ALA A 40 -33.85 -34.50 -22.60
CA ALA A 40 -32.47 -34.32 -22.12
C ALA A 40 -31.95 -32.89 -22.35
N VAL A 41 -32.39 -32.25 -23.44
CA VAL A 41 -32.03 -30.86 -23.79
C VAL A 41 -32.63 -29.90 -22.77
N GLU A 42 -33.93 -29.99 -22.49
CA GLU A 42 -34.58 -29.15 -21.48
C GLU A 42 -33.91 -29.29 -20.11
N VAL A 43 -33.60 -30.52 -19.67
CA VAL A 43 -32.92 -30.72 -18.38
C VAL A 43 -31.53 -30.08 -18.37
N ASN A 44 -30.76 -30.19 -19.46
CA ASN A 44 -29.46 -29.53 -19.55
C ASN A 44 -29.61 -28.00 -19.47
N GLU A 45 -30.53 -27.41 -20.23
CA GLU A 45 -30.78 -25.96 -20.20
C GLU A 45 -31.16 -25.47 -18.79
N MET A 46 -32.04 -26.20 -18.11
CA MET A 46 -32.47 -25.87 -16.76
C MET A 46 -31.31 -25.97 -15.75
N VAL A 47 -30.48 -27.01 -15.86
CA VAL A 47 -29.30 -27.21 -15.01
C VAL A 47 -28.27 -26.11 -15.26
N ASP A 48 -27.97 -25.78 -16.51
CA ASP A 48 -26.96 -24.79 -16.87
C ASP A 48 -27.40 -23.37 -16.51
N THR A 49 -28.68 -23.05 -16.63
CA THR A 49 -29.24 -21.80 -16.09
C THR A 49 -29.18 -21.80 -14.56
N MET A 50 -29.53 -22.90 -13.89
CA MET A 50 -29.49 -22.97 -12.43
C MET A 50 -28.07 -22.76 -11.87
N LYS A 51 -27.05 -23.38 -12.48
CA LYS A 51 -25.63 -23.16 -12.12
C LYS A 51 -25.27 -21.68 -12.14
N LYS A 52 -25.61 -20.98 -13.22
CA LYS A 52 -25.32 -19.54 -13.38
C LYS A 52 -26.06 -18.70 -12.34
N LEU A 53 -27.34 -19.02 -12.08
CA LEU A 53 -28.12 -18.31 -11.06
C LEU A 53 -27.58 -18.54 -9.64
N MET A 54 -26.97 -19.68 -9.37
CA MET A 54 -26.29 -19.92 -8.10
C MET A 54 -25.05 -19.04 -7.95
N THR A 55 -24.25 -18.88 -9.01
CA THR A 55 -23.12 -17.93 -9.03
C THR A 55 -23.60 -16.50 -8.79
N VAL A 56 -24.64 -16.07 -9.49
CA VAL A 56 -25.25 -14.73 -9.31
C VAL A 56 -25.73 -14.55 -7.87
N ARG A 57 -26.42 -15.55 -7.30
CA ARG A 57 -26.89 -15.53 -5.91
C ARG A 57 -25.73 -15.33 -4.94
N ASP A 58 -24.66 -16.11 -5.08
CA ASP A 58 -23.54 -16.09 -4.15
C ASP A 58 -22.82 -14.73 -4.18
N LEU A 59 -22.70 -14.12 -5.35
CA LEU A 59 -22.19 -12.77 -5.48
C LEU A 59 -23.14 -11.74 -4.84
N ILE A 60 -24.44 -11.77 -5.15
CA ILE A 60 -25.41 -10.82 -4.58
C ILE A 60 -25.41 -10.88 -3.05
N LEU A 61 -25.32 -12.10 -2.48
CA LEU A 61 -25.19 -12.28 -1.03
C LEU A 61 -23.89 -11.68 -0.48
N THR A 62 -22.79 -11.81 -1.22
CA THR A 62 -21.50 -11.21 -0.87
C THR A 62 -21.58 -9.69 -0.90
N VAL A 63 -22.17 -9.10 -1.94
CA VAL A 63 -22.41 -7.65 -2.05
C VAL A 63 -23.30 -7.15 -0.91
N ASN A 64 -24.36 -7.87 -0.57
CA ASN A 64 -25.23 -7.48 0.54
C ASN A 64 -24.52 -7.55 1.90
N ARG A 65 -23.69 -8.57 2.12
CA ARG A 65 -22.87 -8.68 3.33
C ARG A 65 -21.89 -7.52 3.43
N GLU A 66 -21.26 -7.15 2.33
CA GLU A 66 -20.32 -6.03 2.26
C GLU A 66 -21.01 -4.69 2.50
N TYR A 67 -22.20 -4.49 1.93
CA TYR A 67 -23.04 -3.32 2.22
C TYR A 67 -23.35 -3.19 3.70
N ILE A 68 -23.80 -4.27 4.35
CA ILE A 68 -24.10 -4.26 5.79
C ILE A 68 -22.83 -3.99 6.60
N ARG A 69 -21.72 -4.66 6.28
CA ARG A 69 -20.42 -4.46 6.94
C ARG A 69 -19.99 -3.00 6.86
N SER A 70 -19.95 -2.44 5.65
CA SER A 70 -19.61 -1.05 5.40
C SER A 70 -20.55 -0.09 6.12
N ALA A 71 -21.87 -0.30 6.08
CA ALA A 71 -22.84 0.57 6.73
C ALA A 71 -22.76 0.52 8.28
N SER A 72 -22.33 -0.60 8.84
CA SER A 72 -22.15 -0.77 10.29
C SER A 72 -20.83 -0.23 10.84
N GLN A 73 -19.89 0.13 9.97
CA GLN A 73 -18.58 0.63 10.36
C GLN A 73 -18.64 2.15 10.61
N ALA A 74 -18.15 2.58 11.78
CA ALA A 74 -18.00 4.00 12.08
C ALA A 74 -16.89 4.62 11.22
N ASP A 75 -17.11 5.85 10.75
CA ASP A 75 -16.25 6.53 9.77
C ASP A 75 -14.80 6.67 10.23
N GLU A 76 -14.57 6.89 11.53
CA GLU A 76 -13.25 7.05 12.15
C GLU A 76 -12.35 5.82 12.03
N TYR A 77 -12.95 4.62 11.91
CA TYR A 77 -12.21 3.35 11.84
C TYR A 77 -12.23 2.74 10.45
N ARG A 78 -12.66 3.48 9.42
CA ARG A 78 -12.68 2.98 8.04
C ARG A 78 -11.28 2.91 7.43
N THR A 79 -11.00 1.80 6.76
CA THR A 79 -9.76 1.57 6.01
C THR A 79 -9.94 1.78 4.51
N GLU A 80 -11.17 2.00 4.07
CA GLU A 80 -11.55 2.17 2.66
C GLU A 80 -12.85 3.00 2.57
N PRO A 81 -13.13 3.61 1.40
CA PRO A 81 -14.37 4.36 1.18
C PRO A 81 -15.64 3.57 1.49
N PRO A 82 -16.74 4.23 1.86
CA PRO A 82 -18.00 3.56 2.13
C PRO A 82 -18.53 2.85 0.87
N PHE A 83 -18.75 1.55 1.00
CA PHE A 83 -19.49 0.76 0.04
C PHE A 83 -21.01 0.96 0.22
N LYS A 84 -21.69 1.31 -0.87
CA LYS A 84 -23.08 1.78 -0.96
C LYS A 84 -23.95 0.94 -1.90
N LEU A 85 -23.36 0.18 -2.82
CA LEU A 85 -24.12 -0.72 -3.68
C LEU A 85 -24.73 -1.86 -2.87
N GLN A 86 -25.97 -2.23 -3.20
CA GLN A 86 -26.72 -3.23 -2.45
C GLN A 86 -26.90 -4.52 -3.25
N GLY A 87 -26.87 -5.66 -2.56
CA GLY A 87 -27.28 -6.94 -3.11
C GLY A 87 -28.75 -7.21 -2.77
N SER A 88 -29.68 -6.82 -3.65
CA SER A 88 -31.11 -6.98 -3.40
C SER A 88 -31.76 -8.09 -4.24
N TYR A 89 -32.95 -8.54 -3.82
CA TYR A 89 -33.78 -9.44 -4.62
C TYR A 89 -34.14 -8.84 -5.99
N ARG A 90 -34.20 -7.50 -6.11
CA ARG A 90 -34.45 -6.81 -7.37
C ARG A 90 -33.27 -6.98 -8.32
N ASN A 91 -32.04 -6.91 -7.81
CA ASN A 91 -30.84 -7.23 -8.59
C ASN A 91 -30.89 -8.67 -9.08
N MET A 92 -31.23 -9.60 -8.19
CA MET A 92 -31.37 -11.01 -8.55
C MET A 92 -32.38 -11.21 -9.68
N ASN A 93 -33.57 -10.58 -9.59
CA ASN A 93 -34.59 -10.70 -10.63
C ASN A 93 -34.13 -10.11 -11.97
N ARG A 94 -33.58 -8.88 -11.97
CA ARG A 94 -33.10 -8.23 -13.20
C ARG A 94 -31.99 -9.01 -13.90
N ILE A 95 -31.07 -9.60 -13.13
CA ILE A 95 -29.98 -10.42 -13.69
C ILE A 95 -30.57 -11.75 -14.18
N ALA A 96 -31.41 -12.40 -13.37
CA ALA A 96 -31.99 -13.70 -13.71
C ALA A 96 -32.81 -13.67 -15.00
N GLU A 97 -33.51 -12.57 -15.31
CA GLU A 97 -34.26 -12.39 -16.57
C GLU A 97 -33.37 -12.46 -17.81
N LYS A 98 -32.10 -12.07 -17.68
CA LYS A 98 -31.14 -11.94 -18.79
C LYS A 98 -30.18 -13.13 -18.90
N VAL A 99 -30.15 -14.03 -17.92
CA VAL A 99 -29.32 -15.23 -17.95
C VAL A 99 -29.86 -16.22 -18.98
N VAL A 100 -28.98 -16.72 -19.86
CA VAL A 100 -29.31 -17.76 -20.83
C VAL A 100 -28.45 -19.02 -20.62
N PRO A 101 -28.95 -20.23 -20.93
CA PRO A 101 -28.22 -21.47 -20.65
C PRO A 101 -26.85 -21.55 -21.31
N ILE A 102 -26.74 -21.05 -22.55
CA ILE A 102 -25.53 -21.14 -23.39
C ILE A 102 -24.45 -20.10 -23.03
N MET A 103 -24.75 -19.18 -22.10
CA MET A 103 -23.85 -18.12 -21.68
C MET A 103 -22.55 -18.69 -21.09
N ASN A 104 -21.41 -18.11 -21.42
CA ASN A 104 -20.14 -18.45 -20.77
C ASN A 104 -19.89 -17.61 -19.50
N ASP A 105 -18.84 -17.94 -18.75
CA ASP A 105 -18.55 -17.28 -17.48
C ASP A 105 -18.26 -15.77 -17.64
N LYS A 106 -17.51 -15.37 -18.69
CA LYS A 106 -17.21 -13.96 -18.96
C LYS A 106 -18.45 -13.15 -19.33
N GLU A 107 -19.36 -13.74 -20.09
CA GLU A 107 -20.64 -13.11 -20.43
C GLU A 107 -21.51 -12.93 -19.18
N LEU A 108 -21.50 -13.91 -18.27
CA LEU A 108 -22.22 -13.82 -17.00
C LEU A 108 -21.63 -12.73 -16.10
N GLU A 109 -20.30 -12.69 -15.98
CA GLU A 109 -19.58 -11.63 -15.24
C GLU A 109 -19.90 -10.24 -15.81
N THR A 110 -19.87 -10.11 -17.14
CA THR A 110 -20.22 -8.85 -17.83
C THR A 110 -21.65 -8.44 -17.53
N LEU A 111 -22.60 -9.38 -17.60
CA LEU A 111 -24.01 -9.13 -17.29
C LEU A 111 -24.21 -8.61 -15.85
N ILE A 112 -23.51 -9.21 -14.90
CA ILE A 112 -23.53 -8.81 -13.50
C ILE A 112 -22.94 -7.41 -13.33
N LEU A 113 -21.74 -7.17 -13.89
CA LEU A 113 -21.05 -5.89 -13.79
C LEU A 113 -21.89 -4.77 -14.39
N SER A 114 -22.48 -4.98 -15.57
CA SER A 114 -23.37 -4.00 -16.19
C SER A 114 -24.62 -3.70 -15.33
N ASN A 115 -25.15 -4.67 -14.57
CA ASN A 115 -26.23 -4.36 -13.62
C ASN A 115 -25.74 -3.40 -12.53
N TYR A 116 -24.60 -3.67 -11.92
CA TYR A 116 -24.05 -2.82 -10.85
C TYR A 116 -23.57 -1.47 -11.35
N GLU A 117 -23.06 -1.39 -12.58
CA GLU A 117 -22.71 -0.14 -13.24
C GLU A 117 -23.94 0.77 -13.36
N ASN A 118 -25.08 0.23 -13.80
CA ASN A 118 -26.33 0.98 -13.85
C ASN A 118 -26.79 1.46 -12.45
N ASP A 119 -26.71 0.61 -11.43
CA ASP A 119 -27.09 0.99 -10.07
C ASP A 119 -26.13 2.07 -9.49
N SER A 120 -24.86 2.03 -9.88
CA SER A 120 -23.81 2.94 -9.41
C SER A 120 -23.92 4.37 -9.95
N GLN A 121 -24.61 4.59 -11.08
CA GLN A 121 -24.74 5.92 -11.71
C GLN A 121 -25.31 6.98 -10.75
N THR A 122 -26.13 6.57 -9.79
CA THR A 122 -26.74 7.46 -8.79
C THR A 122 -25.80 7.85 -7.65
N LEU A 123 -24.63 7.21 -7.55
CA LEU A 123 -23.65 7.41 -6.47
C LEU A 123 -22.68 8.57 -6.73
N THR A 124 -22.75 9.21 -7.90
CA THR A 124 -21.93 10.38 -8.28
C THR A 124 -20.43 10.15 -8.02
N SER A 125 -19.86 10.77 -6.99
CA SER A 125 -18.45 10.68 -6.62
C SER A 125 -18.03 9.30 -6.09
N ASP A 126 -18.97 8.51 -5.55
CA ASP A 126 -18.66 7.20 -4.97
C ASP A 126 -18.72 6.06 -6.01
N THR A 127 -19.04 6.38 -7.26
CA THR A 127 -19.19 5.41 -8.36
C THR A 127 -17.91 4.59 -8.56
N GLU A 128 -16.76 5.26 -8.68
CA GLU A 128 -15.47 4.61 -8.97
C GLU A 128 -15.08 3.63 -7.85
N SER A 129 -15.08 4.09 -6.60
CA SER A 129 -14.71 3.26 -5.44
C SER A 129 -15.64 2.07 -5.27
N ASN A 130 -16.95 2.25 -5.48
CA ASN A 130 -17.92 1.17 -5.37
C ASN A 130 -17.78 0.14 -6.50
N MET A 131 -17.52 0.57 -7.73
CA MET A 131 -17.31 -0.35 -8.85
C MET A 131 -16.00 -1.13 -8.73
N LEU A 132 -14.91 -0.48 -8.27
CA LEU A 132 -13.66 -1.17 -7.96
C LEU A 132 -13.84 -2.21 -6.84
N LYS A 133 -14.62 -1.88 -5.80
CA LYS A 133 -14.94 -2.84 -4.72
C LYS A 133 -15.76 -4.04 -5.22
N ILE A 134 -16.71 -3.84 -6.15
CA ILE A 134 -17.43 -4.95 -6.80
C ILE A 134 -16.44 -5.85 -7.55
N LYS A 135 -15.55 -5.26 -8.36
CA LYS A 135 -14.55 -6.02 -9.13
C LYS A 135 -13.58 -6.77 -8.22
N GLU A 136 -13.19 -6.17 -7.08
CA GLU A 136 -12.38 -6.83 -6.04
C GLU A 136 -13.08 -8.09 -5.52
N MET A 137 -14.37 -7.98 -5.13
CA MET A 137 -15.15 -9.11 -4.62
C MET A 137 -15.35 -10.23 -5.67
N MET A 138 -15.34 -9.88 -6.96
CA MET A 138 -15.42 -10.84 -8.06
C MET A 138 -14.04 -11.40 -8.48
N ASN A 139 -12.93 -10.90 -7.91
CA ASN A 139 -11.56 -11.18 -8.35
C ASN A 139 -11.32 -10.83 -9.84
N LEU A 140 -11.89 -9.73 -10.31
CA LEU A 140 -11.83 -9.27 -11.71
C LEU A 140 -11.07 -7.95 -11.89
N LEU A 141 -10.33 -7.50 -10.88
CA LEU A 141 -9.50 -6.30 -11.01
C LEU A 141 -8.33 -6.58 -11.96
N SER A 142 -8.16 -5.71 -12.95
CA SER A 142 -6.90 -5.63 -13.70
C SER A 142 -5.79 -5.00 -12.84
N GLU A 143 -4.53 -5.16 -13.25
CA GLU A 143 -3.39 -4.60 -12.51
C GLU A 143 -3.49 -3.07 -12.34
N THR A 144 -3.98 -2.37 -13.37
CA THR A 144 -4.18 -0.92 -13.33
C THR A 144 -5.31 -0.51 -12.39
N GLU A 145 -6.41 -1.27 -12.38
CA GLU A 145 -7.54 -1.05 -11.48
C GLU A 145 -7.17 -1.38 -10.03
N GLN A 146 -6.37 -2.41 -9.79
CA GLN A 146 -5.85 -2.77 -8.48
C GLN A 146 -5.01 -1.61 -7.92
N GLN A 147 -4.07 -1.09 -8.71
CA GLN A 147 -3.27 0.07 -8.31
C GLN A 147 -4.15 1.29 -8.01
N ARG A 148 -5.12 1.58 -8.88
CA ARG A 148 -6.07 2.69 -8.68
C ARG A 148 -6.89 2.52 -7.41
N TRP A 149 -7.32 1.30 -7.11
CA TRP A 149 -8.08 0.97 -5.91
C TRP A 149 -7.24 1.15 -4.64
N ASP A 150 -5.97 0.74 -4.66
CA ASP A 150 -5.06 0.94 -3.55
C ASP A 150 -4.74 2.41 -3.29
N ASP A 151 -4.60 3.21 -4.35
CA ASP A 151 -4.40 4.66 -4.24
C ASP A 151 -5.63 5.36 -3.63
N ILE A 152 -6.84 4.96 -4.05
CA ILE A 152 -8.10 5.45 -3.47
C ILE A 152 -8.19 5.11 -1.97
N LYS A 153 -7.87 3.88 -1.58
CA LYS A 153 -7.86 3.47 -0.16
C LYS A 153 -6.86 4.29 0.66
N LYS A 154 -5.64 4.49 0.16
CA LYS A 154 -4.61 5.32 0.82
C LYS A 154 -5.08 6.75 1.03
N ALA A 155 -5.57 7.39 -0.05
CA ALA A 155 -6.07 8.77 0.01
C ALA A 155 -7.25 8.91 0.99
N PHE A 156 -8.16 7.93 1.00
CA PHE A 156 -9.29 7.93 1.92
C PHE A 156 -8.85 7.83 3.39
N VAL A 157 -7.93 6.91 3.72
CA VAL A 157 -7.40 6.76 5.08
C VAL A 157 -6.67 8.02 5.55
N GLN A 158 -5.91 8.67 4.67
CA GLN A 158 -5.28 9.97 4.97
C GLN A 158 -6.33 11.03 5.28
N ALA A 159 -7.38 11.15 4.45
CA ALA A 159 -8.47 12.10 4.65
C ALA A 159 -9.25 11.86 5.95
N VAL A 160 -9.49 10.60 6.33
CA VAL A 160 -10.15 10.26 7.60
C VAL A 160 -9.28 10.67 8.80
N LYS A 161 -7.97 10.42 8.75
CA LYS A 161 -7.03 10.85 9.81
C LYS A 161 -7.01 12.36 9.98
N LEU A 162 -6.98 13.10 8.88
CA LEU A 162 -7.06 14.57 8.86
C LEU A 162 -8.38 15.07 9.48
N LYS A 163 -9.50 14.38 9.23
CA LYS A 163 -10.83 14.75 9.73
C LYS A 163 -11.06 14.40 11.22
N GLY A 164 -10.39 13.36 11.73
CA GLY A 164 -10.46 12.96 13.14
C GLY A 164 -9.69 13.88 14.10
N ILE A 165 -8.82 14.71 13.56
CA ILE A 165 -8.17 15.79 14.28
C ILE A 165 -9.13 16.98 14.19
N GLY A 166 -9.77 17.31 15.31
CA GLY A 166 -10.76 18.40 15.38
C GLY A 166 -10.23 19.67 14.72
N SER A 167 -11.14 20.48 14.18
CA SER A 167 -10.90 21.72 13.44
C SER A 167 -10.10 22.75 14.24
N ASP A 168 -8.80 22.52 14.38
CA ASP A 168 -7.82 23.48 14.83
C ASP A 168 -6.83 23.60 13.68
N ASP A 169 -6.95 24.69 12.90
CA ASP A 169 -6.18 24.95 11.67
C ASP A 169 -4.67 24.74 11.86
N GLN A 170 -4.18 24.90 13.09
CA GLN A 170 -2.78 24.67 13.45
C GLN A 170 -2.36 23.21 13.38
N THR A 171 -3.23 22.27 13.74
CA THR A 171 -2.95 20.82 13.68
C THR A 171 -3.05 20.28 12.25
N ALA A 172 -3.98 20.81 11.45
CA ALA A 172 -4.08 20.53 10.03
C ALA A 172 -2.83 21.04 9.27
N ALA A 173 -2.35 22.24 9.60
CA ALA A 173 -1.11 22.78 9.05
C ALA A 173 0.12 21.94 9.45
N LEU A 174 0.20 21.49 10.70
CA LEU A 174 1.28 20.63 11.17
C LEU A 174 1.26 19.26 10.46
N LEU A 175 0.08 18.70 10.18
CA LEU A 175 -0.05 17.42 9.52
C LEU A 175 0.30 17.49 8.03
N LEU A 176 -0.08 18.58 7.34
CA LEU A 176 0.40 18.85 5.98
C LEU A 176 1.93 18.90 5.94
N GLN A 177 2.54 19.56 6.92
CA GLN A 177 4.00 19.65 7.00
C GLN A 177 4.67 18.31 7.33
N LEU A 178 4.02 17.43 8.10
CA LEU A 178 4.49 16.06 8.34
C LEU A 178 4.29 15.15 7.12
N GLN A 179 3.24 15.38 6.32
CA GLN A 179 3.02 14.68 5.06
C GLN A 179 4.08 15.06 4.02
N ASP A 180 4.40 16.36 3.92
CA ASP A 180 5.50 16.85 3.09
C ASP A 180 6.85 16.28 3.55
N PHE A 181 7.06 16.19 4.86
CA PHE A 181 8.24 15.55 5.43
C PHE A 181 8.33 14.05 5.10
N SER A 182 7.23 13.31 5.23
CA SER A 182 7.18 11.88 4.88
C SER A 182 7.38 11.66 3.39
N SER A 183 6.87 12.55 2.53
CA SER A 183 7.10 12.50 1.08
C SER A 183 8.58 12.72 0.79
N GLY A 184 9.20 13.74 1.40
CA GLY A 184 10.63 14.00 1.25
C GLY A 184 11.51 12.81 1.66
N LEU A 185 11.15 12.11 2.74
CA LEU A 185 11.84 10.86 3.14
C LEU A 185 11.67 9.74 2.12
N GLN A 186 10.50 9.63 1.49
CA GLN A 186 10.25 8.64 0.44
C GLN A 186 11.03 8.98 -0.83
N ASP A 187 11.11 10.25 -1.21
CA ASP A 187 11.92 10.72 -2.35
C ASP A 187 13.42 10.49 -2.11
N ILE A 188 13.90 10.70 -0.88
CA ILE A 188 15.28 10.37 -0.49
C ILE A 188 15.51 8.87 -0.60
N LYS A 189 14.59 8.04 -0.10
CA LYS A 189 14.68 6.58 -0.21
C LYS A 189 14.72 6.13 -1.66
N ASP A 190 13.90 6.70 -2.53
CA ASP A 190 13.82 6.34 -3.94
C ASP A 190 15.07 6.83 -4.71
N THR A 191 15.59 8.00 -4.35
CA THR A 191 16.87 8.52 -4.89
C THR A 191 18.06 7.67 -4.47
N ILE A 192 18.14 7.28 -3.18
CA ILE A 192 19.19 6.40 -2.65
C ILE A 192 19.10 5.02 -3.30
N SER A 193 17.90 4.44 -3.41
CA SER A 193 17.68 3.15 -4.06
C SER A 193 18.06 3.20 -5.54
N GLY A 194 17.69 4.28 -6.24
CA GLY A 194 18.08 4.50 -7.63
C GLY A 194 19.59 4.74 -7.81
N GLY A 195 20.24 5.41 -6.86
CA GLY A 195 21.69 5.61 -6.83
C GLY A 195 22.46 4.30 -6.62
N ILE A 196 22.00 3.47 -5.67
CA ILE A 196 22.57 2.14 -5.38
C ILE A 196 22.43 1.21 -6.59
N SER A 197 21.28 1.20 -7.27
CA SER A 197 21.09 0.41 -8.49
C SER A 197 21.99 0.86 -9.65
N LYS A 198 22.20 2.18 -9.81
CA LYS A 198 23.14 2.72 -10.82
C LYS A 198 24.61 2.40 -10.51
N MET A 199 24.96 2.28 -9.23
CA MET A 199 26.30 1.92 -8.79
C MET A 199 26.56 0.40 -8.93
N SER A 200 25.51 -0.40 -8.79
CA SER A 200 25.46 -1.83 -9.12
C SER A 200 25.65 -2.08 -10.63
N ASP A 201 24.97 -1.31 -11.49
CA ASP A 201 25.08 -1.45 -12.96
C ASP A 201 26.43 -0.96 -13.53
N GLN A 202 27.21 -0.18 -12.78
CA GLN A 202 28.56 0.22 -13.17
C GLN A 202 29.67 -0.79 -12.77
N SER A 203 29.31 -1.95 -12.21
CA SER A 203 30.28 -2.96 -11.76
C SER A 203 30.58 -4.10 -12.77
N GLU A 204 30.15 -4.01 -14.03
CA GLU A 204 30.47 -5.03 -15.06
C GLU A 204 31.80 -4.81 -15.82
N VAL A 205 32.73 -4.01 -15.30
CA VAL A 205 34.11 -3.94 -15.84
C VAL A 205 35.12 -4.04 -14.70
N ALA A 206 35.77 -5.21 -14.56
CA ALA A 206 36.87 -5.48 -13.62
C ALA A 206 38.10 -5.98 -14.40
N PRO A 207 39.34 -6.07 -13.82
CA PRO A 207 39.81 -5.69 -12.47
C PRO A 207 41.01 -4.69 -12.55
N GLU A 208 41.48 -4.01 -11.50
CA GLU A 208 42.27 -4.47 -10.34
C GLU A 208 42.26 -3.33 -9.28
N SER A 209 42.34 -3.66 -7.98
CA SER A 209 42.37 -2.75 -6.81
C SER A 209 41.05 -2.40 -6.08
N GLY A 210 39.99 -3.22 -6.20
CA GLY A 210 38.69 -2.94 -5.53
C GLY A 210 38.30 -3.84 -4.34
N GLY A 211 39.16 -4.77 -3.92
CA GLY A 211 38.79 -5.81 -2.95
C GLY A 211 38.51 -5.29 -1.54
N GLU A 212 39.33 -4.36 -1.05
CA GLU A 212 39.27 -3.90 0.35
C GLU A 212 38.08 -2.98 0.62
N THR A 213 37.67 -2.16 -0.35
CA THR A 213 36.55 -1.22 -0.19
C THR A 213 35.20 -1.92 -0.22
N ALA A 214 35.03 -2.92 -1.09
CA ALA A 214 33.79 -3.71 -1.14
C ALA A 214 33.62 -4.57 0.13
N GLU A 215 34.72 -5.11 0.67
CA GLU A 215 34.70 -5.89 1.90
C GLU A 215 34.46 -5.01 3.14
N ALA A 216 35.04 -3.81 3.18
CA ALA A 216 34.78 -2.82 4.23
C ALA A 216 33.33 -2.32 4.26
N LEU A 217 32.72 -2.08 3.09
CA LEU A 217 31.31 -1.69 2.97
C LEU A 217 30.36 -2.82 3.41
N ARG A 218 30.74 -4.08 3.14
CA ARG A 218 29.97 -5.25 3.60
C ARG A 218 30.04 -5.41 5.11
N LEU A 219 31.22 -5.24 5.71
CA LEU A 219 31.40 -5.27 7.16
C LEU A 219 30.64 -4.14 7.87
N LEU A 220 30.68 -2.92 7.32
CA LEU A 220 29.93 -1.79 7.85
C LEU A 220 28.41 -2.02 7.79
N ALA A 221 27.91 -2.58 6.68
CA ALA A 221 26.50 -2.91 6.54
C ALA A 221 26.05 -4.01 7.53
N GLU A 222 26.92 -4.96 7.82
CA GLU A 222 26.67 -6.06 8.78
C GLU A 222 26.74 -5.55 10.24
N GLU A 223 27.65 -4.63 10.55
CA GLU A 223 27.78 -3.98 11.85
C GLU A 223 26.60 -3.04 12.17
N LEU A 224 26.14 -2.26 11.19
CA LEU A 224 24.92 -1.44 11.31
C LEU A 224 23.66 -2.31 11.50
N ARG A 225 23.64 -3.50 10.90
CA ARG A 225 22.54 -4.47 11.08
C ARG A 225 22.56 -5.10 12.47
N ALA A 226 23.74 -5.33 13.04
CA ALA A 226 23.91 -5.81 14.41
C ALA A 226 23.51 -4.74 15.46
N TYR A 227 23.83 -3.46 15.22
CA TYR A 227 23.41 -2.35 16.08
C TYR A 227 21.90 -2.12 16.10
N THR A 228 21.22 -2.36 14.96
CA THR A 228 19.77 -2.17 14.84
C THR A 228 18.94 -3.34 15.35
N THR A 229 19.56 -4.51 15.59
CA THR A 229 18.87 -5.72 16.08
C THR A 229 19.19 -6.09 17.54
N GLY A 230 20.08 -5.34 18.20
CA GLY A 230 20.26 -5.42 19.65
C GLY A 230 20.97 -6.68 20.16
N SER A 231 21.67 -7.42 19.31
CA SER A 231 22.38 -8.65 19.69
C SER A 231 23.85 -8.59 19.31
N VAL A 232 24.71 -8.19 20.25
CA VAL A 232 26.15 -8.49 20.20
C VAL A 232 26.58 -9.13 21.53
N PRO A 233 27.10 -10.36 21.52
CA PRO A 233 27.84 -10.92 22.66
C PRO A 233 29.27 -10.36 22.64
N VAL A 234 29.71 -9.82 23.78
CA VAL A 234 31.09 -9.34 23.97
C VAL A 234 31.99 -10.53 24.28
N ASP A 235 32.89 -10.88 23.37
CA ASP A 235 34.00 -11.81 23.66
C ASP A 235 35.14 -11.04 24.34
N THR A 236 35.56 -11.50 25.51
CA THR A 236 36.49 -10.81 26.41
C THR A 236 37.94 -11.34 26.32
N ASN A 237 38.24 -12.24 25.38
CA ASN A 237 39.50 -13.00 25.39
C ASN A 237 40.49 -12.70 24.24
N GLN A 238 40.39 -11.59 23.51
CA GLN A 238 41.44 -11.18 22.56
C GLN A 238 42.22 -9.94 23.03
N PRO A 239 43.57 -9.99 23.02
CA PRO A 239 44.37 -8.84 23.40
C PRO A 239 44.28 -7.75 22.33
N VAL A 240 44.10 -6.51 22.80
CA VAL A 240 43.90 -5.32 21.97
C VAL A 240 45.16 -5.03 21.15
N GLN A 241 45.14 -5.31 19.85
CA GLN A 241 46.14 -4.85 18.91
C GLN A 241 45.88 -3.37 18.61
N ARG A 242 46.73 -2.46 19.12
CA ARG A 242 46.70 -1.05 18.72
C ARG A 242 47.21 -0.94 17.28
N VAL A 243 46.29 -0.90 16.33
CA VAL A 243 46.56 -0.44 14.98
C VAL A 243 46.27 1.06 14.97
N ALA A 244 47.32 1.88 14.82
CA ALA A 244 47.17 3.32 14.61
C ALA A 244 46.70 3.55 13.17
N VAL A 245 45.39 3.47 12.93
CA VAL A 245 44.79 3.80 11.63
C VAL A 245 44.57 5.31 11.57
N MET A 246 45.42 5.98 10.81
CA MET A 246 45.25 7.37 10.40
C MET A 246 44.04 7.47 9.45
N HIS A 247 42.85 7.78 9.97
CA HIS A 247 41.69 8.03 9.12
C HIS A 247 41.69 9.49 8.64
N LYS A 248 41.97 9.70 7.34
CA LYS A 248 41.53 10.92 6.64
C LYS A 248 40.02 10.82 6.45
N VAL A 249 39.28 11.84 6.87
CA VAL A 249 37.85 11.97 6.55
C VAL A 249 37.74 12.28 5.05
N PRO A 250 37.10 11.42 4.22
CA PRO A 250 36.95 11.68 2.79
C PRO A 250 36.19 12.99 2.55
N ARG A 251 36.63 13.81 1.57
CA ARG A 251 36.00 15.09 1.23
C ARG A 251 34.50 15.00 0.94
N SER A 252 34.04 13.86 0.45
CA SER A 252 32.61 13.58 0.25
C SER A 252 31.80 13.56 1.55
N ILE A 253 32.40 13.15 2.68
CA ILE A 253 31.76 13.22 4.00
C ILE A 253 31.71 14.67 4.48
N LEU A 254 32.74 15.45 4.18
CA LEU A 254 32.81 16.89 4.49
C LEU A 254 31.74 17.65 3.70
N ASP A 255 31.62 17.41 2.39
CA ASP A 255 30.59 18.00 1.52
C ASP A 255 29.18 17.61 1.98
N VAL A 256 28.97 16.36 2.41
CA VAL A 256 27.68 15.90 2.95
C VAL A 256 27.39 16.59 4.27
N MET A 257 28.36 16.75 5.16
CA MET A 257 28.20 17.45 6.44
C MET A 257 27.91 18.95 6.22
N GLU A 258 28.58 19.61 5.27
CA GLU A 258 28.31 20.99 4.88
C GLU A 258 26.90 21.15 4.32
N ASN A 259 26.48 20.25 3.41
CA ASN A 259 25.12 20.29 2.87
C ASN A 259 24.08 20.06 3.96
N GLN A 260 24.26 19.06 4.83
CA GLN A 260 23.34 18.82 5.96
C GLN A 260 23.21 20.06 6.86
N PHE A 261 24.25 20.88 6.94
CA PHE A 261 24.30 22.06 7.77
C PHE A 261 23.65 23.29 7.13
N ASP A 262 23.76 23.47 5.82
CA ASP A 262 23.03 24.51 5.09
C ASP A 262 21.54 24.27 5.12
N ILE A 263 21.13 22.99 5.01
CA ILE A 263 19.71 22.66 5.11
C ILE A 263 19.25 22.91 6.57
N MET A 264 20.03 22.51 7.60
CA MET A 264 19.76 22.88 9.00
C MET A 264 19.64 24.39 9.24
N ARG A 265 20.51 25.21 8.66
CA ARG A 265 20.42 26.69 8.74
C ARG A 265 19.16 27.22 8.08
N GLY A 266 18.73 26.60 6.98
CA GLY A 266 17.46 26.89 6.32
C GLY A 266 16.24 26.60 7.20
N TRP A 267 16.29 25.55 8.04
CA TRP A 267 15.21 25.17 8.95
C TRP A 267 15.19 26.02 10.23
N LEU A 268 16.36 26.45 10.71
CA LEU A 268 16.51 27.14 11.99
C LEU A 268 16.04 28.60 11.92
N LYS A 269 16.24 29.25 10.78
CA LYS A 269 15.93 30.68 10.60
C LYS A 269 14.42 30.98 10.73
N PRO A 270 13.51 30.22 10.09
CA PRO A 270 12.06 30.38 10.29
C PRO A 270 11.61 30.07 11.73
N LEU A 271 12.23 29.08 12.38
CA LEU A 271 11.95 28.72 13.78
C LEU A 271 12.33 29.85 14.75
N MET A 272 13.41 30.58 14.48
CA MET A 272 13.79 31.77 15.25
C MET A 272 12.87 32.97 14.99
N ASP A 273 12.38 33.14 13.76
CA ASP A 273 11.47 34.24 13.40
C ASP A 273 10.06 34.05 13.99
N VAL A 274 9.59 32.81 14.16
CA VAL A 274 8.29 32.46 14.77
C VAL A 274 8.33 32.51 16.32
N SER A 275 9.53 32.52 16.92
CA SER A 275 9.75 32.35 18.37
C SER A 275 9.50 33.60 19.24
N GLN A 276 9.13 34.77 18.69
CA GLN A 276 8.88 35.96 19.54
C GLN A 276 7.77 35.75 20.60
N ALA A 277 6.95 34.70 20.48
CA ALA A 277 5.85 34.39 21.41
C ALA A 277 6.20 33.46 22.59
N ASN A 278 7.32 32.72 22.58
CA ASN A 278 7.67 31.74 23.61
C ASN A 278 9.15 31.90 24.06
N GLN A 279 9.41 32.81 25.00
CA GLN A 279 10.76 33.30 25.30
C GLN A 279 11.65 32.34 26.12
N GLU A 280 11.11 31.46 26.97
CA GLU A 280 11.96 30.66 27.88
C GLU A 280 12.49 29.36 27.24
N GLY A 281 11.64 28.55 26.61
CA GLY A 281 12.05 27.28 26.01
C GLY A 281 12.94 27.41 24.77
N VAL A 282 12.81 28.50 24.02
CA VAL A 282 13.62 28.73 22.81
C VAL A 282 15.01 29.28 23.16
N SER A 283 15.18 29.91 24.32
CA SER A 283 16.49 30.39 24.78
C SER A 283 17.45 29.23 25.10
N GLU A 284 16.96 28.18 25.75
CA GLU A 284 17.76 26.98 26.04
C GLU A 284 18.13 26.22 24.76
N LEU A 285 17.16 26.07 23.85
CA LEU A 285 17.41 25.45 22.54
C LEU A 285 18.41 26.26 21.72
N LYS A 286 18.28 27.59 21.70
CA LYS A 286 19.23 28.50 21.05
C LYS A 286 20.64 28.33 21.62
N SER A 287 20.78 28.29 22.95
CA SER A 287 22.08 28.10 23.60
C SER A 287 22.68 26.72 23.32
N ALA A 288 21.86 25.67 23.30
CA ALA A 288 22.30 24.31 22.99
C ALA A 288 22.76 24.18 21.53
N VAL A 289 22.03 24.81 20.59
CA VAL A 289 22.42 24.88 19.18
C VAL A 289 23.71 25.68 19.03
N GLU A 290 23.82 26.87 19.61
CA GLU A 290 25.05 27.68 19.56
C GLU A 290 26.27 26.92 20.09
N LYS A 291 26.14 26.21 21.23
CA LYS A 291 27.21 25.35 21.77
C LYS A 291 27.59 24.21 20.83
N CYS A 292 26.60 23.58 20.20
CA CYS A 292 26.84 22.55 19.20
C CYS A 292 27.61 23.13 18.01
N LEU A 293 27.23 24.31 17.52
CA LEU A 293 27.92 25.01 16.43
C LEU A 293 29.37 25.32 16.78
N THR A 294 29.63 25.85 17.98
CA THR A 294 31.00 26.16 18.43
C THR A 294 31.85 24.90 18.55
N SER A 295 31.30 23.82 19.10
CA SER A 295 32.01 22.54 19.23
C SER A 295 32.37 21.95 17.87
N TYR A 296 31.51 22.15 16.87
CA TYR A 296 31.72 21.70 15.50
C TYR A 296 32.74 22.54 14.73
N GLN A 297 32.70 23.87 14.90
CA GLN A 297 33.70 24.76 14.34
C GLN A 297 35.09 24.51 14.91
N GLN A 298 35.16 24.19 16.20
CA GLN A 298 36.41 23.78 16.84
C GLN A 298 36.93 22.46 16.27
N LEU A 299 36.05 21.49 16.04
CA LEU A 299 36.41 20.20 15.46
C LEU A 299 36.83 20.32 13.98
N LEU A 300 36.19 21.21 13.21
CA LEU A 300 36.63 21.57 11.85
C LEU A 300 37.99 22.26 11.85
N GLY A 301 38.23 23.21 12.76
CA GLY A 301 39.53 23.87 12.89
C GLY A 301 40.63 22.91 13.31
N GLU A 302 40.36 21.97 14.22
CA GLU A 302 41.31 20.92 14.61
C GLU A 302 41.63 19.95 13.46
N LEU A 303 40.67 19.72 12.55
CA LEU A 303 40.88 18.92 11.34
C LEU A 303 41.66 19.70 10.27
N GLU A 304 41.42 21.01 10.10
CA GLU A 304 42.17 21.86 9.18
C GLU A 304 43.62 22.10 9.64
N ASP A 305 43.85 22.41 10.93
CA ASP A 305 45.20 22.54 11.50
C ASP A 305 46.00 21.22 11.42
N SER A 306 45.32 20.08 11.45
CA SER A 306 45.97 18.76 11.31
C SER A 306 46.46 18.46 9.89
N ASP A 307 45.91 19.15 8.87
CA ASP A 307 46.37 19.08 7.47
C ASP A 307 47.55 20.06 7.23
N ASP A 308 47.61 21.20 7.92
CA ASP A 308 48.67 22.22 7.75
C ASP A 308 50.02 21.84 8.40
N ILE A 309 50.03 21.04 9.47
CA ILE A 309 51.27 20.59 10.15
C ILE A 309 52.11 19.63 9.27
N ARG A 310 51.55 19.07 8.20
CA ARG A 310 52.29 18.18 7.27
C ARG A 310 52.72 18.84 5.96
N GLY A 311 52.28 20.07 5.69
CA GLY A 311 52.65 20.80 4.47
C GLY A 311 54.06 21.42 4.49
N SER A 312 54.73 21.48 5.65
CA SER A 312 56.04 22.12 5.79
C SER A 312 57.26 21.19 5.78
N ASP A 313 57.06 19.87 5.78
CA ASP A 313 58.16 18.89 5.94
C ASP A 313 58.49 18.11 4.64
N GLU A 314 57.96 18.50 3.48
CA GLU A 314 58.27 17.88 2.17
C GLU A 314 59.09 18.81 1.22
N GLU A 315 59.94 19.69 1.76
CA GLU A 315 61.08 20.26 1.02
C GLU A 315 62.40 20.05 1.78
N GLU A 316 62.98 18.85 1.68
CA GLU A 316 64.44 18.59 1.52
C GLU A 316 64.74 17.14 1.14
#